data_AF-A0A966IDC5-F1
#
_entry.id   AF-A0A966IDC5-F1
#
_cell.length_a   1.000
_cell.length_b   1.000
_cell.length_c   1.000
_cell.angle_alpha   90.00
_cell.angle_beta   90.00
_cell.angle_gamma   90.00
#
_symmetry.space_group_name_H-M   'P 1'
#
loop_
_entity.id
_entity.type
_entity.pdbx_description
1 polymer ?
#
loop_
_entity_poly.entity_id
_entity_poly.type
_entity_poly.pdbx_seq_one_letter_code
_entity_poly.pdbx_strand_id
1 'polypeptide(L)' 'DPESPYHKDFFAQEGKKYVFHCASGWRSALTVATLQDMGFEAAHLKEGFSTWEKQGGPVEQQDPSSKQS' A
#
# COMPACT_ATOMS: atom_id res chain seq x y z
N ASP A 1 -18.21 -4.68 2.03
CA ASP A 1 -19.34 -5.61 2.10
C ASP A 1 -18.83 -7.04 1.95
N PRO A 2 -18.94 -7.90 2.97
CA PRO A 2 -18.52 -9.29 2.94
C PRO A 2 -19.31 -10.18 1.97
N GLU A 3 -20.49 -9.76 1.53
CA GLU A 3 -21.33 -10.54 0.59
C GLU A 3 -21.02 -10.23 -0.88
N SER A 4 -20.13 -9.27 -1.14
CA SER A 4 -19.72 -8.92 -2.50
C SER A 4 -18.76 -9.96 -3.08
N PRO A 5 -18.88 -10.37 -4.36
CA PRO A 5 -17.91 -11.23 -5.03
C PRO A 5 -16.51 -10.58 -5.17
N TYR A 6 -16.38 -9.28 -4.86
CA TYR A 6 -15.12 -8.56 -4.77
C TYR A 6 -14.50 -8.59 -3.36
N HIS A 7 -15.21 -9.13 -2.37
CA HIS A 7 -14.68 -9.38 -1.05
C HIS A 7 -13.67 -10.53 -1.13
N LYS A 8 -12.42 -10.24 -0.80
CA LYS A 8 -11.39 -11.27 -0.64
C LYS A 8 -11.04 -11.35 0.83
N ASP A 9 -11.09 -12.54 1.40
CA ASP A 9 -10.80 -12.79 2.82
C ASP A 9 -9.44 -12.26 3.27
N PHE A 10 -8.47 -12.19 2.34
CA PHE A 10 -7.15 -11.59 2.60
C PHE A 10 -7.23 -10.12 3.02
N PHE A 11 -8.22 -9.36 2.53
CA PHE A 11 -8.45 -7.96 2.87
C PHE A 11 -9.42 -7.77 4.06
N ALA A 12 -9.93 -8.86 4.64
CA ALA A 12 -10.92 -8.84 5.73
C ALA A 12 -10.31 -9.27 7.08
N GLN A 13 -8.98 -9.27 7.20
CA GLN A 13 -8.30 -9.74 8.40
C GLN A 13 -8.44 -8.71 9.52
N GLU A 14 -9.17 -9.10 10.57
CA GLU A 14 -9.37 -8.27 11.76
C GLU A 14 -8.04 -7.86 12.40
N GLY A 15 -7.95 -6.59 12.82
CA GLY A 15 -6.76 -6.05 13.49
C GLY A 15 -5.56 -5.75 12.60
N LYS A 16 -5.67 -5.89 11.26
CA LYS A 16 -4.60 -5.48 10.35
C LYS A 16 -4.75 -4.03 9.90
N LYS A 17 -3.62 -3.32 9.89
CA LYS A 17 -3.50 -1.98 9.31
C LYS A 17 -2.99 -2.04 7.88
N TYR A 18 -3.69 -1.39 6.97
CA TYR A 18 -3.23 -1.26 5.59
C TYR A 18 -2.32 -0.04 5.45
N VAL A 19 -1.14 -0.23 4.88
CA VAL A 19 -0.18 0.86 4.61
C VAL A 19 0.05 0.96 3.10
N PHE A 20 -0.29 2.11 2.51
CA PHE A 20 -0.14 2.39 1.09
C PHE A 20 1.07 3.28 0.83
N HIS A 21 1.66 3.14 -0.36
CA HIS A 21 2.71 4.04 -0.82
C HIS A 21 2.58 4.33 -2.32
N CYS A 22 3.12 5.47 -2.72
CA CYS A 22 3.45 5.76 -4.11
C CYS A 22 4.80 6.48 -4.16
N ALA A 23 5.26 6.92 -5.33
CA ALA A 23 6.57 7.58 -5.45
C ALA A 23 6.72 8.80 -4.52
N SER A 24 5.70 9.67 -4.46
CA SER A 24 5.73 10.98 -3.79
C SER A 24 4.53 11.26 -2.87
N GLY A 25 3.87 10.21 -2.38
CA GLY A 25 2.82 10.30 -1.36
C GLY A 25 1.40 10.66 -1.83
N TRP A 26 1.24 11.51 -2.86
CA TRP A 26 -0.09 12.07 -3.20
C TRP A 26 -1.13 11.03 -3.66
N ARG A 27 -0.75 10.04 -4.47
CA ARG A 27 -1.68 9.00 -4.96
C ARG A 27 -2.15 8.10 -3.84
N SER A 28 -1.23 7.73 -2.96
CA SER A 28 -1.53 6.90 -1.80
C SER A 28 -2.42 7.63 -0.78
N ALA A 29 -2.32 8.96 -0.69
CA ALA A 29 -3.21 9.76 0.15
C ALA A 29 -4.67 9.65 -0.31
N LEU A 30 -4.92 9.71 -1.63
CA LEU A 30 -6.26 9.55 -2.19
C LEU A 30 -6.85 8.17 -1.89
N THR A 31 -6.07 7.10 -2.07
CA THR A 31 -6.51 5.73 -1.76
C THR A 31 -6.85 5.58 -0.28
N VAL A 32 -6.03 6.12 0.62
CA VAL A 32 -6.29 6.08 2.06
C VAL A 32 -7.56 6.84 2.42
N ALA A 33 -7.79 8.03 1.85
CA ALA A 33 -9.01 8.79 2.09
C ALA A 33 -10.25 7.97 1.72
N THR A 34 -10.27 7.36 0.53
CA THR A 34 -11.38 6.50 0.10
C THR A 34 -11.59 5.30 1.03
N LEU A 35 -10.52 4.65 1.49
CA LEU A 35 -10.64 3.52 2.41
C LEU A 35 -11.14 3.93 3.80
N GLN A 36 -10.71 5.10 4.28
CA GLN A 36 -11.21 5.67 5.53
C GLN A 36 -12.70 6.02 5.43
N ASP A 37 -13.15 6.59 4.31
CA ASP A 37 -14.58 6.85 4.05
C ASP A 37 -15.40 5.55 4.04
N MET A 38 -14.78 4.43 3.66
CA MET A 38 -15.38 3.09 3.69
C MET A 38 -15.26 2.39 5.06
N GLY A 39 -14.66 3.04 6.07
CA GLY A 39 -14.53 2.52 7.44
C GLY A 39 -13.31 1.62 7.69
N PHE A 40 -12.33 1.60 6.78
CA PHE A 40 -11.11 0.80 6.95
C PHE A 40 -10.02 1.58 7.69
N GLU A 41 -9.27 0.88 8.55
CA GLU A 41 -8.05 1.44 9.14
C GLU A 41 -6.89 1.41 8.12
N ALA A 42 -6.61 2.56 7.51
CA ALA A 42 -5.57 2.71 6.49
C ALA A 42 -4.64 3.91 6.77
N ALA A 43 -3.37 3.77 6.37
CA ALA A 43 -2.32 4.78 6.45
C ALA A 43 -1.49 4.82 5.16
N HIS A 44 -0.72 5.89 4.93
CA HIS A 44 0.22 5.97 3.82
C HIS A 44 1.57 6.57 4.19
N LEU A 45 2.60 6.28 3.39
CA LEU A 45 3.87 7.00 3.44
C LEU A 45 3.68 8.42 2.90
N LYS A 46 3.73 9.41 3.79
CA LYS A 46 3.45 10.82 3.48
C LYS A 46 4.34 11.38 2.39
N GLU A 47 5.65 11.14 2.49
CA GLU A 47 6.65 11.66 1.55
C GLU A 47 6.91 10.69 0.38
N GLY A 48 6.18 9.57 0.33
CA GLY A 48 6.34 8.53 -0.68
C GLY A 48 7.61 7.67 -0.55
N PHE A 49 7.73 6.73 -1.47
CA PHE A 49 8.81 5.74 -1.52
C PHE A 49 10.18 6.37 -1.79
N SER A 50 10.25 7.42 -2.61
CA SER A 50 11.52 8.08 -2.92
C SER A 50 12.20 8.66 -1.67
N THR A 51 11.43 9.06 -0.68
CA THR A 51 11.97 9.57 0.60
C THR A 51 12.39 8.43 1.52
N TRP A 52 11.64 7.33 1.55
CA TRP A 52 12.02 6.10 2.26
C TRP A 52 13.40 5.59 1.79
N GLU A 53 13.60 5.50 0.48
CA GLU A 53 14.87 5.08 -0.13
C GLU A 53 16.00 6.06 0.22
N LYS A 54 15.77 7.37 0.10
CA LYS A 54 16.76 8.40 0.45
C LYS A 54 17.17 8.38 1.93
N GLN A 55 16.26 7.95 2.80
CA GLN A 55 16.54 7.80 4.24
C GLN A 55 17.27 6.48 4.56
N GLY A 56 17.62 5.67 3.56
CA GLY A 56 18.29 4.39 3.75
C GLY A 56 17.37 3.30 4.26
N GLY A 57 16.05 3.43 4.06
CA GLY A 57 15.10 2.39 4.40
C GLY A 57 15.39 1.10 3.62
N PRO A 58 15.13 -0.08 4.18
CA PRO A 58 15.33 -1.35 3.47
C PRO A 58 14.43 -1.40 2.24
N VAL A 59 15.04 -1.75 1.10
CA VAL A 59 14.38 -1.93 -0.19
C VAL A 59 14.94 -3.18 -0.85
N GLU A 60 14.06 -3.97 -1.47
CA GLU A 60 14.47 -5.08 -2.33
C GLU A 60 14.38 -4.62 -3.78
N GLN A 61 15.51 -4.67 -4.50
CA GLN A 61 15.53 -4.40 -5.93
C GLN A 61 15.47 -5.73 -6.66
N GLN A 62 14.50 -5.87 -7.56
CA GLN A 62 14.51 -7.01 -8.47
C GLN A 62 15.74 -6.91 -9.37
N ASP A 63 16.53 -7.98 -9.42
CA ASP A 63 17.66 -8.06 -10.33
C ASP A 63 17.13 -7.91 -11.77
N PRO A 64 17.59 -6.91 -12.55
CA PRO A 64 17.13 -6.72 -13.92
C PRO A 64 17.42 -7.93 -14.84
N SER A 65 18.33 -8.83 -14.44
CA SER A 65 18.61 -10.09 -15.14
C SER A 65 17.65 -11.24 -14.80
N SER A 66 16.79 -11.09 -13.79
CA SER A 66 15.81 -12.10 -13.35
C SER A 66 14.55 -12.18 -14.21
N LYS A 67 14.48 -11.43 -15.31
CA LYS A 67 13.51 -11.69 -16.38
C LYS A 67 13.90 -12.98 -17.11
N GLN A 68 13.65 -14.12 -16.48
CA GLN A 68 13.68 -15.42 -17.13
C GLN A 68 12.53 -15.50 -18.14
N SER A 69 12.93 -15.66 -19.41
CA SER A 69 12.43 -16.61 -20.42
C SER A 69 10.99 -17.09 -20.35
#